data_AF-A0A093VQ41-F1
#
_entry.id   AF-A0A093VQ41-F1
#
_cell.length_a   1.000
_cell.length_b   1.000
_cell.length_c   1.000
_cell.angle_alpha   90.00
_cell.angle_beta   90.00
_cell.angle_gamma   90.00
#
_symmetry.space_group_name_H-M   'P 1'
#
loop_
_entity.id
_entity.type
_entity.pdbx_description
1 polymer ?
#
loop_
_entity_poly.entity_id
_entity_poly.type
_entity_poly.pdbx_seq_one_letter_code
_entity_poly.pdbx_strand_id
1 'polypeptide(L)'
;VAPSYFALAASDLSKAQPSVLLPISINSCSIVQLHLSETTSSAPGPTYYSFYVVSWRKWLIYLSLLKVAWLTDNLAQPPRSKAVPPEVKQKMILDHIRSTSTCHTLKDLEKMLPSVASINGIQVKDFIIGLLNENKIRMEKIGSNNWYWSFPSDEKRERENVHERLLRDLNRLTKTVEQLEDQVQKKQVKAKEEEGTRDSIDIETERRTLMEQKAELITEIERLQAQKTAFEDNGASKIKQKTKEINIWKLGTETWEDNISVMEQYLHKLAGGDRALVEAIKKQCYGDDYEDDHDMSESQY
;
A
#
# COMPACT_ATOMS: atom_id res chain seq x y z
N VAL A 1 57.42 -22.97 18.22
CA VAL A 1 57.19 -21.77 17.38
C VAL A 1 55.70 -21.45 17.41
N ALA A 2 55.30 -20.54 18.28
CA ALA A 2 54.11 -19.70 18.11
C ALA A 2 54.39 -18.68 16.95
N PRO A 3 53.51 -17.74 16.52
CA PRO A 3 52.28 -17.24 17.16
C PRO A 3 51.11 -16.88 16.16
N SER A 4 49.85 -16.72 16.60
CA SER A 4 49.05 -15.48 16.86
C SER A 4 48.40 -14.74 15.65
N TYR A 5 47.26 -14.02 15.67
CA TYR A 5 46.19 -13.57 16.60
C TYR A 5 45.09 -12.81 15.76
N PHE A 6 43.81 -12.79 16.21
CA PHE A 6 42.71 -11.78 16.07
C PHE A 6 42.23 -11.30 14.65
N ALA A 7 40.97 -10.94 14.35
CA ALA A 7 39.88 -10.30 15.11
C ALA A 7 38.46 -10.48 14.47
N LEU A 8 37.44 -10.02 15.22
CA LEU A 8 35.98 -10.06 15.04
C LEU A 8 35.38 -9.38 13.79
N ALA A 9 34.22 -9.88 13.32
CA ALA A 9 33.14 -9.14 12.66
C ALA A 9 31.82 -9.96 12.82
N ALA A 10 30.82 -9.51 13.59
CA ALA A 10 29.72 -8.57 13.25
C ALA A 10 28.37 -9.33 13.23
N SER A 11 27.50 -8.91 14.14
CA SER A 11 26.25 -9.56 14.57
C SER A 11 25.03 -9.25 13.68
N ASP A 12 24.06 -10.14 13.78
CA ASP A 12 22.86 -10.32 12.96
C ASP A 12 21.89 -9.13 12.80
N LEU A 13 21.31 -9.10 11.59
CA LEU A 13 20.19 -8.29 11.14
C LEU A 13 18.90 -8.60 11.92
N SER A 14 18.28 -7.57 12.52
CA SER A 14 16.86 -7.58 12.88
C SER A 14 16.06 -6.67 11.92
N LYS A 15 15.08 -7.25 11.23
CA LYS A 15 14.05 -6.56 10.45
C LYS A 15 12.77 -7.40 10.49
N ALA A 16 11.70 -6.89 11.09
CA ALA A 16 10.33 -7.22 10.70
C ALA A 16 9.32 -6.18 11.27
N GLN A 17 8.44 -5.72 10.38
CA GLN A 17 7.37 -4.74 10.57
C GLN A 17 6.10 -5.35 11.22
N PRO A 18 5.16 -4.53 11.74
CA PRO A 18 3.91 -4.99 12.31
C PRO A 18 2.74 -4.92 11.30
N SER A 19 1.89 -5.94 11.29
CA SER A 19 0.66 -5.97 10.50
C SER A 19 -0.54 -6.43 11.34
N VAL A 20 -1.58 -5.59 11.27
CA VAL A 20 -3.02 -5.92 11.18
C VAL A 20 -3.79 -6.25 12.47
N LEU A 21 -4.82 -5.43 12.66
CA LEU A 21 -5.94 -5.46 13.60
C LEU A 21 -7.01 -6.51 13.24
N LEU A 22 -7.82 -6.85 14.27
CA LEU A 22 -9.18 -7.43 14.34
C LEU A 22 -9.25 -8.84 14.95
N PRO A 23 -10.38 -9.27 15.54
CA PRO A 23 -11.33 -8.58 16.40
C PRO A 23 -11.69 -9.37 17.69
N ILE A 24 -12.50 -8.74 18.54
CA ILE A 24 -13.08 -9.25 19.78
C ILE A 24 -13.92 -10.51 19.54
N SER A 25 -13.64 -11.58 20.28
CA SER A 25 -14.57 -12.70 20.54
C SER A 25 -14.51 -13.04 22.02
N ILE A 26 -15.43 -12.44 22.80
CA ILE A 26 -15.68 -12.84 24.18
C ILE A 26 -16.69 -13.99 24.11
N ASN A 27 -16.19 -15.22 24.09
CA ASN A 27 -17.01 -16.41 24.28
C ASN A 27 -16.20 -17.47 25.00
N SER A 28 -16.31 -17.51 26.33
CA SER A 28 -16.14 -18.71 27.17
C SER A 28 -16.26 -18.33 28.65
N CYS A 29 -17.47 -18.00 29.09
CA CYS A 29 -17.81 -18.06 30.51
C CYS A 29 -18.21 -19.51 30.81
N SER A 30 -17.23 -20.35 31.16
CA SER A 30 -17.48 -21.72 31.61
C SER A 30 -18.23 -21.67 32.94
N ILE A 31 -19.53 -21.96 32.86
CA ILE A 31 -20.40 -22.29 33.99
C ILE A 31 -19.91 -23.65 34.52
N VAL A 32 -19.28 -23.65 35.70
CA VAL A 32 -18.99 -24.89 36.42
C VAL A 32 -20.28 -25.31 37.15
N GLN A 33 -20.83 -26.40 36.65
CA GLN A 33 -22.00 -27.12 37.14
C GLN A 33 -21.56 -27.99 38.33
N LEU A 34 -21.91 -27.60 39.56
CA LEU A 34 -21.70 -28.44 40.74
C LEU A 34 -22.87 -29.42 40.90
N HIS A 35 -22.56 -30.69 40.75
CA HIS A 35 -23.46 -31.83 40.91
C HIS A 35 -23.70 -32.09 42.40
N LEU A 36 -24.98 -32.16 42.81
CA LEU A 36 -25.42 -32.45 44.17
C LEU A 36 -25.03 -33.87 44.58
N SER A 37 -24.50 -34.03 45.79
CA SER A 37 -24.48 -35.30 46.52
C SER A 37 -25.47 -35.17 47.67
N GLU A 38 -26.53 -35.96 47.65
CA GLU A 38 -27.51 -36.07 48.72
C GLU A 38 -26.91 -36.83 49.91
N THR A 39 -26.88 -36.21 51.09
CA THR A 39 -27.01 -36.92 52.36
C THR A 39 -28.01 -36.18 53.24
N THR A 40 -29.01 -36.94 53.69
CA THR A 40 -30.20 -36.53 54.41
C THR A 40 -29.90 -36.01 55.82
N SER A 41 -30.38 -34.80 56.16
CA SER A 41 -30.90 -34.49 57.51
C SER A 41 -31.65 -33.14 57.55
N SER A 42 -32.96 -33.21 57.83
CA SER A 42 -33.85 -32.23 58.46
C SER A 42 -33.71 -30.70 58.18
N ALA A 43 -34.68 -30.17 57.42
CA ALA A 43 -35.26 -28.79 57.25
C ALA A 43 -34.80 -27.60 58.15
N PRO A 44 -34.95 -26.29 57.75
CA PRO A 44 -36.00 -25.72 56.86
C PRO A 44 -35.60 -24.60 55.84
N GLY A 45 -36.40 -24.46 54.76
CA GLY A 45 -36.82 -23.17 54.15
C GLY A 45 -35.92 -22.46 53.08
N PRO A 46 -36.40 -22.24 51.84
CA PRO A 46 -35.62 -21.65 50.74
C PRO A 46 -35.95 -20.16 50.49
N THR A 47 -35.70 -19.26 51.44
CA THR A 47 -35.93 -17.81 51.18
C THR A 47 -34.83 -16.86 51.67
N TYR A 48 -33.82 -17.34 52.41
CA TYR A 48 -32.78 -16.46 52.99
C TYR A 48 -31.48 -16.38 52.16
N TYR A 49 -31.14 -17.44 51.42
CA TYR A 49 -29.84 -17.53 50.72
C TYR A 49 -29.78 -16.76 49.39
N SER A 50 -30.90 -16.57 48.71
CA SER A 50 -30.95 -15.95 47.38
C SER A 50 -30.65 -14.43 47.40
N PHE A 51 -31.07 -13.74 48.47
CA PHE A 51 -30.86 -12.29 48.61
C PHE A 51 -29.39 -11.91 48.79
N TYR A 52 -28.62 -12.70 49.55
CA TYR A 52 -27.20 -12.44 49.78
C TYR A 52 -26.35 -12.68 48.53
N VAL A 53 -26.61 -13.75 47.77
CA VAL A 53 -25.82 -14.10 46.58
C VAL A 53 -26.00 -13.06 45.46
N VAL A 54 -27.22 -12.52 45.28
CA VAL A 54 -27.47 -11.44 44.30
C VAL A 54 -26.80 -10.12 44.74
N SER A 55 -26.82 -9.82 46.05
CA SER A 55 -26.15 -8.63 46.59
C SER A 55 -24.63 -8.69 46.44
N TRP A 56 -24.02 -9.86 46.66
CA TRP A 56 -22.57 -10.06 46.51
C TRP A 56 -22.10 -9.94 45.06
N ARG A 57 -22.88 -10.48 44.11
CA ARG A 57 -22.58 -10.31 42.68
C ARG A 57 -22.62 -8.84 42.25
N LYS A 58 -23.62 -8.08 42.71
CA LYS A 58 -23.69 -6.62 42.46
C LYS A 58 -22.51 -5.88 43.10
N TRP A 59 -22.10 -6.28 44.31
CA TRP A 59 -20.97 -5.67 45.00
C TRP A 59 -19.63 -5.95 44.31
N LEU A 60 -19.42 -7.17 43.80
CA LEU A 60 -18.22 -7.52 43.03
C LEU A 60 -18.14 -6.78 41.69
N ILE A 61 -19.27 -6.57 41.01
CA ILE A 61 -19.33 -5.74 39.79
C ILE A 61 -19.05 -4.28 40.14
N TYR A 62 -19.57 -3.79 41.25
CA TYR A 62 -19.29 -2.43 41.70
C TYR A 62 -17.80 -2.25 42.02
N LEU A 63 -17.18 -3.23 42.68
CA LEU A 63 -15.75 -3.22 43.00
C LEU A 63 -14.87 -3.32 41.75
N SER A 64 -15.28 -4.12 40.75
CA SER A 64 -14.53 -4.23 39.49
C SER A 64 -14.63 -2.95 38.66
N LEU A 65 -15.81 -2.33 38.60
CA LEU A 65 -16.00 -1.02 37.96
C LEU A 65 -15.22 0.07 38.69
N LEU A 66 -15.18 0.06 40.03
CA LEU A 66 -14.35 0.98 40.82
C LEU A 66 -12.85 0.79 40.56
N LYS A 67 -12.42 -0.47 40.39
CA LYS A 67 -11.02 -0.82 40.09
C LYS A 67 -10.63 -0.42 38.67
N VAL A 68 -11.54 -0.57 37.70
CA VAL A 68 -11.36 -0.08 36.32
C VAL A 68 -11.31 1.45 36.31
N ALA A 69 -12.22 2.14 37.01
CA ALA A 69 -12.22 3.60 37.12
C ALA A 69 -10.93 4.13 37.76
N TRP A 70 -10.44 3.48 38.82
CA TRP A 70 -9.17 3.81 39.47
C TRP A 70 -7.96 3.54 38.57
N LEU A 71 -7.99 2.47 37.76
CA LEU A 71 -6.93 2.17 36.79
C LEU A 71 -6.93 3.14 35.61
N THR A 72 -8.10 3.57 35.13
CA THR A 72 -8.22 4.55 34.04
C THR A 72 -7.77 5.96 34.45
N ASP A 73 -8.02 6.37 35.70
CA ASP A 73 -7.53 7.65 36.23
C ASP A 73 -6.01 7.66 36.44
N ASN A 74 -5.40 6.52 36.78
CA ASN A 74 -3.95 6.41 36.95
C ASN A 74 -3.17 6.33 35.62
N LEU A 75 -3.83 6.00 34.50
CA LEU A 75 -3.22 6.00 33.17
C LEU A 75 -3.29 7.36 32.46
N ALA A 76 -4.05 8.33 33.00
CA ALA A 76 -4.26 9.64 32.40
C ALA A 76 -3.46 10.79 33.07
N GLN A 77 -2.67 10.52 34.11
CA GLN A 77 -1.84 11.56 34.73
C GLN A 77 -0.42 11.55 34.13
N PRO A 78 0.04 12.64 33.49
CA PRO A 78 1.46 12.78 33.17
C PRO A 78 2.27 12.78 34.48
N PRO A 79 3.51 12.23 34.48
CA PRO A 79 4.29 12.09 35.70
C PRO A 79 4.50 13.46 36.34
N ARG A 80 3.97 13.65 37.55
CA ARG A 80 4.24 14.82 38.40
C ARG A 80 5.70 14.77 38.84
N SER A 81 6.58 15.35 38.03
CA SER A 81 7.92 15.72 38.46
C SER A 81 7.91 17.18 38.89
N LYS A 82 8.62 17.50 39.98
CA LYS A 82 8.92 18.87 40.43
C LYS A 82 9.82 19.64 39.44
N ALA A 83 9.95 19.15 38.21
CA ALA A 83 10.71 19.77 37.15
C ALA A 83 9.78 20.73 36.40
N VAL A 84 10.11 22.02 36.43
CA VAL A 84 9.46 23.02 35.60
C VAL A 84 9.54 22.55 34.13
N PRO A 85 8.41 22.44 33.40
CA PRO A 85 8.39 21.97 32.02
C PRO A 85 9.38 22.76 31.14
N PRO A 86 10.03 22.13 30.15
CA PRO A 86 10.96 22.81 29.25
C PRO A 86 10.37 24.08 28.63
N GLU A 87 9.09 24.06 28.27
CA GLU A 87 8.35 25.19 27.70
C GLU A 87 8.23 26.38 28.67
N VAL A 88 8.04 26.11 29.96
CA VAL A 88 7.94 27.16 30.99
C VAL A 88 9.31 27.81 31.19
N LYS A 89 10.39 27.02 31.16
CA LYS A 89 11.77 27.55 31.22
C LYS A 89 12.11 28.37 29.98
N GLN A 90 11.72 27.89 28.79
CA GLN A 90 11.87 28.62 27.52
C GLN A 90 11.15 29.95 27.55
N LYS A 91 9.93 29.99 28.10
CA LYS A 91 9.18 31.23 28.27
C LYS A 91 9.89 32.22 29.19
N MET A 92 10.41 31.76 30.34
CA MET A 92 11.17 32.62 31.24
C MET A 92 12.44 33.18 30.60
N ILE A 93 13.15 32.37 29.80
CA ILE A 93 14.33 32.81 29.02
C ILE A 93 13.94 33.86 27.98
N LEU A 94 12.85 33.62 27.25
CA LEU A 94 12.34 34.53 26.24
C LEU A 94 11.89 35.87 26.85
N ASP A 95 11.15 35.82 27.95
CA ASP A 95 10.67 37.00 28.66
C ASP A 95 11.86 37.83 29.19
N HIS A 96 12.91 37.17 29.65
CA HIS A 96 14.14 37.85 30.06
C HIS A 96 14.85 38.55 28.89
N ILE A 97 15.07 37.84 27.77
CA ILE A 97 15.72 38.42 26.56
C ILE A 97 14.92 39.62 26.04
N ARG A 98 13.59 39.52 26.05
CA ARG A 98 12.68 40.61 25.66
C ARG A 98 12.72 41.78 26.63
N SER A 99 12.78 41.50 27.93
CA SER A 99 12.90 42.53 28.97
C SER A 99 14.22 43.31 28.83
N THR A 100 15.31 42.64 28.45
CA THR A 100 16.59 43.31 28.25
C THR A 100 16.59 44.14 26.97
N SER A 101 15.79 43.80 25.95
CA SER A 101 15.64 44.57 24.70
C SER A 101 16.99 44.94 24.04
N THR A 102 18.01 44.09 24.19
CA THR A 102 19.33 44.26 23.58
C THR A 102 19.78 42.98 22.88
N CYS A 103 20.82 43.09 22.05
CA CYS A 103 21.40 41.95 21.35
C CYS A 103 22.45 41.29 22.23
N HIS A 104 22.40 39.96 22.33
CA HIS A 104 23.32 39.17 23.17
C HIS A 104 24.12 38.18 22.33
N THR A 105 25.38 37.96 22.70
CA THR A 105 26.15 36.84 22.14
C THR A 105 25.84 35.56 22.92
N LEU A 106 26.16 34.39 22.34
CA LEU A 106 25.96 33.11 23.04
C LEU A 106 26.67 33.08 24.40
N LYS A 107 27.87 33.67 24.49
CA LYS A 107 28.66 33.75 25.73
C LYS A 107 27.98 34.59 26.81
N ASP A 108 27.25 35.63 26.41
CA ASP A 108 26.52 36.49 27.35
C ASP A 108 25.26 35.77 27.85
N LEU A 109 24.56 35.06 26.96
CA LEU A 109 23.40 34.24 27.29
C LEU A 109 23.76 33.09 28.23
N GLU A 110 24.91 32.44 28.04
CA GLU A 110 25.42 31.40 28.95
C GLU A 110 25.73 31.92 30.36
N LYS A 111 25.97 33.23 30.53
CA LYS A 111 26.19 33.85 31.85
C LYS A 111 24.90 34.34 32.51
N MET A 112 23.99 34.93 31.73
CA MET A 112 22.77 35.55 32.25
C MET A 112 21.65 34.54 32.49
N LEU A 113 21.45 33.58 31.59
CA LEU A 113 20.30 32.67 31.63
C LEU A 113 20.30 31.64 32.77
N PRO A 114 21.45 31.09 33.23
CA PRO A 114 21.47 30.21 34.41
C PRO A 114 20.90 30.88 35.67
N SER A 115 21.11 32.19 35.84
CA SER A 115 20.61 32.95 36.99
C SER A 115 19.11 33.21 36.94
N VAL A 116 18.51 33.29 35.74
CA VAL A 116 17.13 33.72 35.54
C VAL A 116 16.16 32.54 35.40
N ALA A 117 16.59 31.48 34.70
CA ALA A 117 15.77 30.30 34.44
C ALA A 117 16.17 29.08 35.29
N SER A 118 17.15 29.23 36.20
CA SER A 118 17.72 28.14 37.01
C SER A 118 18.06 26.90 36.17
N ILE A 119 18.74 27.14 35.04
CA ILE A 119 19.17 26.10 34.09
C ILE A 119 20.68 25.88 34.16
N ASN A 120 21.13 24.68 33.80
CA ASN A 120 22.55 24.39 33.67
C ASN A 120 23.11 25.12 32.44
N GLY A 121 24.29 25.73 32.52
CA GLY A 121 24.93 26.46 31.42
C GLY A 121 25.07 25.63 30.14
N ILE A 122 25.24 24.31 30.27
CA ILE A 122 25.31 23.38 29.12
C ILE A 122 23.97 23.33 28.35
N GLN A 123 22.84 23.49 29.04
CA GLN A 123 21.49 23.39 28.46
C GLN A 123 21.02 24.69 27.78
N VAL A 124 21.72 25.81 28.01
CA VAL A 124 21.36 27.12 27.44
C VAL A 124 21.27 27.04 25.92
N LYS A 125 22.24 26.38 25.28
CA LYS A 125 22.29 26.23 23.83
C LYS A 125 21.07 25.47 23.29
N ASP A 126 20.65 24.40 23.96
CA ASP A 126 19.48 23.60 23.55
C ASP A 126 18.19 24.40 23.65
N PHE A 127 18.04 25.21 24.71
CA PHE A 127 16.89 26.10 24.86
C PHE A 127 16.86 27.23 23.82
N ILE A 128 18.01 27.79 23.47
CA ILE A 128 18.10 28.79 22.39
C ILE A 128 17.75 28.18 21.04
N ILE A 129 18.24 26.96 20.75
CA ILE A 129 17.86 26.22 19.52
C ILE A 129 16.35 25.94 19.50
N GLY A 130 15.75 25.53 20.62
CA GLY A 130 14.29 25.37 20.72
C GLY A 130 13.54 26.67 20.42
N LEU A 131 13.97 27.79 20.99
CA LEU A 131 13.37 29.10 20.75
C LEU A 131 13.58 29.62 19.31
N LEU A 132 14.65 29.21 18.64
CA LEU A 132 14.88 29.48 17.21
C LEU A 132 13.96 28.66 16.32
N ASN A 133 13.82 27.37 16.61
CA ASN A 133 12.92 26.49 15.87
C ASN A 133 11.46 26.98 15.94
N GLU A 134 11.08 27.55 17.08
CA GLU A 134 9.77 28.19 17.28
C GLU A 134 9.70 29.63 16.74
N ASN A 135 10.76 30.13 16.09
CA ASN A 135 10.90 31.50 15.57
C ASN A 135 10.64 32.62 16.61
N LYS A 136 10.86 32.33 17.91
CA LYS A 136 10.66 33.28 19.01
C LYS A 136 11.87 34.18 19.25
N ILE A 137 13.07 33.71 18.88
CA ILE A 137 14.33 34.46 18.89
C ILE A 137 14.85 34.55 17.46
N ARG A 138 15.43 35.69 17.10
CA ARG A 138 16.16 35.85 15.83
C ARG A 138 17.65 35.64 16.06
N MET A 139 18.29 34.91 15.15
CA MET A 139 19.74 34.77 15.10
C MET A 139 20.25 35.39 13.80
N GLU A 140 21.29 36.21 13.91
CA GLU A 140 22.06 36.67 12.75
C GLU A 140 23.54 36.49 13.01
N LYS A 141 24.26 36.08 11.97
CA LYS A 141 25.70 35.92 12.02
C LYS A 141 26.37 37.20 11.54
N ILE A 142 27.10 37.86 12.42
CA ILE A 142 27.86 39.07 12.10
C ILE A 142 29.35 38.75 12.30
N GLY A 143 30.07 38.63 11.18
CA GLY A 143 31.47 38.20 11.16
C GLY A 143 31.64 36.75 11.62
N SER A 144 32.41 36.53 12.70
CA SER A 144 32.66 35.22 13.30
C SER A 144 31.72 34.86 14.46
N ASN A 145 30.83 35.77 14.87
CA ASN A 145 29.96 35.59 16.02
C ASN A 145 28.47 35.52 15.63
N ASN A 146 27.71 34.70 16.36
CA ASN A 146 26.25 34.64 16.26
C ASN A 146 25.63 35.57 17.31
N TRP A 147 24.74 36.43 16.85
CA TRP A 147 23.99 37.39 17.67
C TRP A 147 22.55 36.94 17.79
N TYR A 148 22.00 37.06 19.01
CA TYR A 148 20.64 36.66 19.33
C TYR A 148 19.87 37.83 19.93
N TRP A 149 18.64 38.02 19.47
CA TRP A 149 17.73 39.02 20.03
C TRP A 149 16.26 38.61 19.85
N SER A 150 15.40 39.18 20.68
CA SER A 150 13.94 39.05 20.54
C SER A 150 13.32 40.33 21.08
N PHE A 151 12.49 40.98 20.26
CA PHE A 151 11.75 42.17 20.68
C PHE A 151 10.27 41.84 20.89
N PRO A 152 9.59 42.46 21.87
CA PRO A 152 8.13 42.32 22.03
C PRO A 152 7.33 42.70 20.76
N SER A 153 7.86 43.62 19.94
CA SER A 153 7.27 44.05 18.68
C SER A 153 7.25 42.95 17.61
N ASP A 154 8.19 42.02 17.65
CA ASP A 154 8.27 40.91 16.69
C ASP A 154 7.08 39.95 16.82
N GLU A 155 6.62 39.71 18.05
CA GLU A 155 5.47 38.83 18.28
C GLU A 155 4.17 39.47 17.77
N LYS A 156 4.00 40.77 17.98
CA LYS A 156 2.86 41.51 17.44
C LYS A 156 2.85 41.45 15.91
N ARG A 157 4.01 41.73 15.29
CA ARG A 157 4.16 41.68 13.84
C ARG A 157 3.94 40.28 13.27
N GLU A 158 4.40 39.23 13.94
CA GLU A 158 4.16 37.86 13.47
C GLU A 158 2.67 37.50 13.54
N ARG A 159 1.99 37.88 14.63
CA ARG A 159 0.53 37.68 14.73
C ARG A 159 -0.22 38.43 13.63
N GLU A 160 0.16 39.67 13.35
CA GLU A 160 -0.42 40.46 12.25
C GLU A 160 -0.15 39.81 10.89
N ASN A 161 1.08 39.37 10.62
CA ASN A 161 1.42 38.65 9.39
C ASN A 161 0.62 37.36 9.21
N VAL A 162 0.47 36.57 10.28
CA VAL A 162 -0.35 35.33 10.26
C VAL A 162 -1.81 35.68 10.02
N HIS A 163 -2.34 36.70 10.69
CA HIS A 163 -3.71 37.16 10.49
C HIS A 163 -3.97 37.61 9.04
N GLU A 164 -3.07 38.42 8.46
CA GLU A 164 -3.16 38.82 7.06
C GLU A 164 -3.06 37.63 6.10
N ARG A 165 -2.17 36.67 6.37
CA ARG A 165 -2.07 35.44 5.59
C ARG A 165 -3.39 34.66 5.61
N LEU A 166 -3.96 34.46 6.79
CA LEU A 166 -5.25 33.78 6.96
C LEU A 166 -6.39 34.53 6.26
N LEU A 167 -6.43 35.87 6.34
CA LEU A 167 -7.43 36.67 5.63
C LEU A 167 -7.29 36.55 4.11
N ARG A 168 -6.07 36.54 3.58
CA ARG A 168 -5.82 36.30 2.15
C ARG A 168 -6.29 34.91 1.72
N ASP A 169 -5.99 33.90 2.53
CA ASP A 169 -6.43 32.53 2.26
C ASP A 169 -7.96 32.39 2.32
N LEU A 170 -8.60 32.99 3.32
CA LEU A 170 -10.07 33.05 3.41
C LEU A 170 -10.65 33.66 2.14
N ASN A 171 -10.19 34.86 1.75
CA ASN A 171 -10.69 35.55 0.55
C ASN A 171 -10.52 34.69 -0.72
N ARG A 172 -9.35 34.04 -0.85
CA ARG A 172 -9.09 33.09 -1.95
C ARG A 172 -10.08 31.93 -1.94
N LEU A 173 -10.27 31.28 -0.78
CA LEU A 173 -11.19 30.15 -0.64
C LEU A 173 -12.63 30.58 -0.93
N THR A 174 -13.08 31.72 -0.39
CA THR A 174 -14.42 32.27 -0.67
C THR A 174 -14.63 32.47 -2.16
N LYS A 175 -13.68 33.10 -2.85
CA LYS A 175 -13.78 33.26 -4.32
C LYS A 175 -13.82 31.92 -5.05
N THR A 176 -13.05 30.94 -4.61
CA THR A 176 -13.09 29.58 -5.19
C THR A 176 -14.45 28.93 -4.96
N VAL A 177 -15.02 29.06 -3.77
CA VAL A 177 -16.36 28.54 -3.44
C VAL A 177 -17.40 29.21 -4.33
N GLU A 178 -17.42 30.54 -4.41
CA GLU A 178 -18.35 31.30 -5.27
C GLU A 178 -18.22 30.87 -6.74
N GLN A 179 -17.00 30.69 -7.25
CA GLN A 179 -16.75 30.21 -8.61
C GLN A 179 -17.25 28.78 -8.85
N LEU A 180 -17.11 27.90 -7.86
CA LEU A 180 -17.59 26.53 -7.94
C LEU A 180 -19.11 26.47 -7.86
N GLU A 181 -19.72 27.28 -6.98
CA GLU A 181 -21.17 27.41 -6.86
C GLU A 181 -21.79 27.95 -8.16
N ASP A 182 -21.20 28.99 -8.77
CA ASP A 182 -21.65 29.49 -10.07
C ASP A 182 -21.50 28.44 -11.19
N GLN A 183 -20.41 27.67 -11.18
CA GLN A 183 -20.23 26.56 -12.13
C GLN A 183 -21.26 25.44 -11.93
N VAL A 184 -21.55 25.08 -10.69
CA VAL A 184 -22.58 24.09 -10.35
C VAL A 184 -23.94 24.59 -10.80
N GLN A 185 -24.28 25.84 -10.48
CA GLN A 185 -25.56 26.44 -10.87
C GLN A 185 -25.70 26.49 -12.39
N LYS A 186 -24.66 26.90 -13.12
CA LYS A 186 -24.65 26.87 -14.59
C LYS A 186 -24.85 25.47 -15.16
N LYS A 187 -24.19 24.45 -14.58
CA LYS A 187 -24.37 23.05 -14.99
C LYS A 187 -25.77 22.55 -14.68
N GLN A 188 -26.35 22.92 -13.54
CA GLN A 188 -27.72 22.56 -13.18
C GLN A 188 -28.75 23.25 -14.07
N VAL A 189 -28.57 24.52 -14.42
CA VAL A 189 -29.45 25.24 -15.34
C VAL A 189 -29.36 24.61 -16.73
N LYS A 190 -28.15 24.36 -17.25
CA LYS A 190 -27.98 23.66 -18.53
C LYS A 190 -28.61 22.27 -18.52
N ALA A 191 -28.41 21.50 -17.45
CA ALA A 191 -29.06 20.19 -17.30
C ALA A 191 -30.58 20.33 -17.36
N LYS A 192 -31.18 21.28 -16.64
CA LYS A 192 -32.64 21.54 -16.67
C LYS A 192 -33.14 22.03 -18.04
N GLU A 193 -32.35 22.84 -18.75
CA GLU A 193 -32.67 23.31 -20.10
C GLU A 193 -32.60 22.18 -21.14
N GLU A 194 -31.60 21.29 -21.04
CA GLU A 194 -31.45 20.10 -21.88
C GLU A 194 -32.51 19.03 -21.56
N GLU A 195 -32.91 18.93 -20.31
CA GLU A 195 -33.87 17.95 -19.78
C GLU A 195 -35.32 18.30 -20.16
N GLY A 196 -35.63 19.60 -20.36
CA GLY A 196 -36.97 20.06 -20.71
C GLY A 196 -38.03 19.63 -19.69
N THR A 197 -39.32 19.75 -20.02
CA THR A 197 -40.47 19.37 -19.16
C THR A 197 -40.60 17.85 -18.93
N ARG A 198 -39.48 17.11 -18.85
CA ARG A 198 -39.46 15.68 -18.52
C ARG A 198 -39.56 15.48 -17.02
N ASP A 199 -40.38 14.52 -16.60
CA ASP A 199 -40.56 14.20 -15.18
C ASP A 199 -39.26 13.65 -14.60
N SER A 200 -38.84 14.18 -13.46
CA SER A 200 -37.58 13.79 -12.76
C SER A 200 -37.44 12.27 -12.52
N ILE A 201 -38.57 11.53 -12.49
CA ILE A 201 -38.60 10.07 -12.36
C ILE A 201 -38.10 9.40 -13.65
N ASP A 202 -38.50 9.90 -14.82
CA ASP A 202 -38.10 9.34 -16.10
C ASP A 202 -36.59 9.46 -16.31
N ILE A 203 -35.99 10.60 -15.95
CA ILE A 203 -34.53 10.80 -16.05
C ILE A 203 -33.77 9.87 -15.11
N GLU A 204 -34.20 9.69 -13.86
CA GLU A 204 -33.49 8.79 -12.95
C GLU A 204 -33.61 7.32 -13.41
N THR A 205 -34.74 6.94 -14.01
CA THR A 205 -34.88 5.60 -14.60
C THR A 205 -34.00 5.43 -15.83
N GLU A 206 -33.96 6.39 -16.75
CA GLU A 206 -33.10 6.38 -17.94
C GLU A 206 -31.62 6.36 -17.55
N ARG A 207 -31.23 7.15 -16.55
CA ARG A 207 -29.87 7.17 -15.99
C ARG A 207 -29.49 5.81 -15.42
N ARG A 208 -30.40 5.15 -14.70
CA ARG A 208 -30.18 3.81 -14.14
C ARG A 208 -30.02 2.77 -15.25
N THR A 209 -30.87 2.79 -16.27
CA THR A 209 -30.77 1.86 -17.39
C THR A 209 -29.48 2.06 -18.18
N LEU A 210 -29.06 3.31 -18.41
CA LEU A 210 -27.81 3.62 -19.10
C LEU A 210 -26.58 3.22 -18.29
N MET A 211 -26.63 3.37 -16.96
CA MET A 211 -25.57 2.88 -16.06
C MET A 211 -25.42 1.36 -16.12
N GLU A 212 -26.53 0.63 -16.15
CA GLU A 212 -26.54 -0.82 -16.24
C GLU A 212 -26.01 -1.31 -17.60
N GLN A 213 -26.47 -0.71 -18.70
CA GLN A 213 -25.92 -0.97 -20.03
C GLN A 213 -24.43 -0.67 -20.13
N LYS A 214 -23.97 0.44 -19.52
CA LYS A 214 -22.56 0.77 -19.47
C LYS A 214 -21.76 -0.30 -18.72
N ALA A 215 -22.27 -0.79 -17.60
CA ALA A 215 -21.60 -1.83 -16.82
C ALA A 215 -21.50 -3.13 -17.64
N GLU A 216 -22.58 -3.52 -18.31
CA GLU A 216 -22.60 -4.70 -19.20
C GLU A 216 -21.58 -4.56 -20.34
N LEU A 217 -21.56 -3.42 -21.03
CA LEU A 217 -20.61 -3.15 -22.11
C LEU A 217 -19.15 -3.16 -21.62
N ILE A 218 -18.87 -2.67 -20.41
CA ILE A 218 -17.52 -2.75 -19.83
C ILE A 218 -17.11 -4.21 -19.64
N THR A 219 -17.99 -5.05 -19.07
CA THR A 219 -17.69 -6.47 -18.89
C THR A 219 -17.49 -7.19 -20.22
N GLU A 220 -18.25 -6.84 -21.25
CA GLU A 220 -18.10 -7.42 -22.59
C GLU A 220 -16.79 -6.98 -23.26
N ILE A 221 -16.39 -5.72 -23.09
CA ILE A 221 -15.09 -5.23 -23.55
C ILE A 221 -13.95 -6.01 -22.89
N GLU A 222 -14.00 -6.20 -21.56
CA GLU A 222 -13.00 -6.97 -20.83
C GLU A 222 -12.94 -8.43 -21.31
N ARG A 223 -14.10 -9.06 -21.54
CA ARG A 223 -14.21 -10.41 -22.08
C ARG A 223 -13.59 -10.52 -23.48
N LEU A 224 -13.92 -9.59 -24.38
CA LEU A 224 -13.40 -9.56 -25.74
C LEU A 224 -11.89 -9.29 -25.77
N GLN A 225 -11.40 -8.41 -24.89
CA GLN A 225 -9.98 -8.15 -24.74
C GLN A 225 -9.22 -9.40 -24.28
N ALA A 226 -9.74 -10.12 -23.27
CA ALA A 226 -9.16 -11.38 -22.80
C ALA A 226 -9.17 -12.47 -23.89
N GLN A 227 -10.23 -12.54 -24.69
CA GLN A 227 -10.30 -13.46 -25.82
C GLN A 227 -9.26 -13.10 -26.89
N LYS A 228 -9.12 -11.81 -27.22
CA LYS A 228 -8.14 -11.33 -28.19
C LYS A 228 -6.71 -11.66 -27.77
N THR A 229 -6.33 -11.37 -26.52
CA THR A 229 -4.98 -11.68 -26.02
C THR A 229 -4.71 -13.18 -26.06
N ALA A 230 -5.68 -14.01 -25.67
CA ALA A 230 -5.56 -15.47 -25.76
C ALA A 230 -5.32 -15.97 -27.20
N PHE A 231 -5.93 -15.34 -28.20
CA PHE A 231 -5.68 -15.64 -29.61
C PHE A 231 -4.32 -15.12 -30.11
N GLU A 232 -3.88 -13.94 -29.66
CA GLU A 232 -2.59 -13.38 -30.03
C GLU A 232 -1.42 -14.22 -29.48
N ASP A 233 -1.50 -14.64 -28.22
CA ASP A 233 -0.47 -15.44 -27.56
C ASP A 233 -0.37 -16.86 -28.13
N ASN A 234 -1.49 -17.44 -28.59
CA ASN A 234 -1.52 -18.81 -29.06
C ASN A 234 -1.47 -18.97 -30.58
N GLY A 235 -1.98 -18.02 -31.36
CA GLY A 235 -2.23 -18.21 -32.79
C GLY A 235 -1.02 -17.87 -33.65
N ALA A 236 -0.64 -16.59 -33.69
CA ALA A 236 0.23 -16.09 -34.74
C ALA A 236 1.66 -16.65 -34.68
N SER A 237 2.24 -16.78 -33.48
CA SER A 237 3.61 -17.28 -33.32
C SER A 237 3.69 -18.80 -33.56
N LYS A 238 2.76 -19.57 -32.99
CA LYS A 238 2.72 -21.04 -33.13
C LYS A 238 2.42 -21.46 -34.57
N ILE A 239 1.52 -20.77 -35.26
CA ILE A 239 1.23 -21.03 -36.69
C ILE A 239 2.50 -20.79 -37.51
N LYS A 240 3.18 -19.64 -37.33
CA LYS A 240 4.43 -19.34 -38.03
C LYS A 240 5.50 -20.40 -37.79
N GLN A 241 5.63 -20.88 -36.55
CA GLN A 241 6.58 -21.94 -36.22
C GLN A 241 6.23 -23.25 -36.95
N LYS A 242 4.97 -23.71 -36.85
CA LYS A 242 4.53 -24.94 -37.53
C LYS A 242 4.68 -24.85 -39.05
N THR A 243 4.40 -23.70 -39.65
CA THR A 243 4.62 -23.49 -41.09
C THR A 243 6.10 -23.63 -41.47
N LYS A 244 7.03 -23.11 -40.64
CA LYS A 244 8.47 -23.30 -40.88
C LYS A 244 8.88 -24.77 -40.77
N GLU A 245 8.39 -25.47 -39.75
CA GLU A 245 8.66 -26.90 -39.56
C GLU A 245 8.17 -27.70 -40.76
N ILE A 246 6.94 -27.46 -41.24
CA ILE A 246 6.38 -28.10 -42.44
C ILE A 246 7.26 -27.84 -43.66
N ASN A 247 7.73 -26.60 -43.86
CA ASN A 247 8.59 -26.28 -45.00
C ASN A 247 9.95 -26.98 -44.93
N ILE A 248 10.52 -27.15 -43.74
CA ILE A 248 11.77 -27.91 -43.55
C ILE A 248 11.55 -29.37 -43.94
N TRP A 249 10.46 -29.98 -43.47
CA TRP A 249 10.13 -31.36 -43.83
C TRP A 249 9.88 -31.52 -45.33
N LYS A 250 9.14 -30.62 -45.95
CA LYS A 250 8.92 -30.61 -47.41
C LYS A 250 10.21 -30.53 -48.19
N LEU A 251 11.08 -29.56 -47.87
CA LEU A 251 12.37 -29.41 -48.55
C LEU A 251 13.27 -30.64 -48.33
N GLY A 252 13.21 -31.22 -47.13
CA GLY A 252 13.89 -32.48 -46.82
C GLY A 252 13.39 -33.63 -47.70
N THR A 253 12.07 -33.79 -47.84
CA THR A 253 11.47 -34.78 -48.73
C THR A 253 11.86 -34.57 -50.18
N GLU A 254 11.75 -33.34 -50.70
CA GLU A 254 12.18 -32.99 -52.07
C GLU A 254 13.66 -33.34 -52.31
N THR A 255 14.53 -33.04 -51.33
CA THR A 255 15.96 -33.37 -51.42
C THR A 255 16.21 -34.89 -51.47
N TRP A 256 15.47 -35.65 -50.65
CA TRP A 256 15.60 -37.11 -50.65
C TRP A 256 15.00 -37.74 -51.91
N GLU A 257 13.92 -37.18 -52.44
CA GLU A 257 13.31 -37.57 -53.72
C GLU A 257 14.30 -37.37 -54.88
N ASP A 258 14.98 -36.22 -54.94
CA ASP A 258 16.04 -35.95 -55.91
C ASP A 258 17.19 -36.96 -55.77
N ASN A 259 17.65 -37.22 -54.55
CA ASN A 259 18.72 -38.18 -54.27
C ASN A 259 18.33 -39.60 -54.72
N ILE A 260 17.11 -40.02 -54.43
CA ILE A 260 16.57 -41.32 -54.87
C ILE A 260 16.57 -41.38 -56.39
N SER A 261 16.03 -40.37 -57.08
CA SER A 261 15.99 -40.31 -58.54
C SER A 261 17.38 -40.42 -59.17
N VAL A 262 18.39 -39.74 -58.60
CA VAL A 262 19.78 -39.85 -59.05
C VAL A 262 20.34 -41.26 -58.88
N MET A 263 20.08 -41.89 -57.72
CA MET A 263 20.51 -43.27 -57.47
C MET A 263 19.83 -44.26 -58.43
N GLU A 264 18.54 -44.08 -58.70
CA GLU A 264 17.80 -44.91 -59.64
C GLU A 264 18.30 -44.76 -61.08
N GLN A 265 18.61 -43.53 -61.52
CA GLN A 265 19.22 -43.29 -62.82
C GLN A 265 20.61 -43.93 -62.93
N TYR A 266 21.40 -43.92 -61.86
CA TYR A 266 22.70 -44.59 -61.82
C TYR A 266 22.55 -46.11 -61.89
N LEU A 267 21.59 -46.68 -61.15
CA LEU A 267 21.24 -48.10 -61.22
C LEU A 267 20.83 -48.51 -62.64
N HIS A 268 20.02 -47.70 -63.31
CA HIS A 268 19.61 -47.94 -64.69
C HIS A 268 20.79 -47.97 -65.67
N LYS A 269 21.78 -47.07 -65.48
CA LYS A 269 23.03 -47.07 -66.27
C LYS A 269 23.88 -48.32 -66.00
N LEU A 270 23.99 -48.76 -64.74
CA LEU A 270 24.74 -49.97 -64.38
C LEU A 270 24.10 -51.25 -64.95
N ALA A 271 22.77 -51.32 -64.98
CA ALA A 271 22.03 -52.44 -65.56
C ALA A 271 22.07 -52.48 -67.10
N GLY A 272 22.77 -51.56 -67.77
CA GLY A 272 22.87 -51.52 -69.23
C GLY A 272 21.54 -51.26 -69.94
N GLY A 273 20.57 -50.64 -69.26
CA GLY A 273 19.21 -50.43 -69.78
C GLY A 273 18.26 -51.62 -69.62
N ASP A 274 18.66 -52.70 -68.94
CA ASP A 274 17.76 -53.82 -68.63
C ASP A 274 16.73 -53.40 -67.57
N ARG A 275 15.55 -53.00 -68.06
CA ARG A 275 14.43 -52.53 -67.24
C ARG A 275 13.92 -53.60 -66.27
N ALA A 276 13.92 -54.87 -66.66
CA ALA A 276 13.41 -55.96 -65.81
C ALA A 276 14.32 -56.21 -64.60
N LEU A 277 15.63 -56.09 -64.79
CA LEU A 277 16.60 -56.19 -63.70
C LEU A 277 16.48 -55.01 -62.72
N VAL A 278 16.30 -53.79 -63.23
CA VAL A 278 16.11 -52.58 -62.40
C VAL A 278 14.82 -52.69 -61.58
N GLU A 279 13.71 -53.13 -62.18
CA GLU A 279 12.44 -53.34 -61.48
C GLU A 279 12.53 -54.43 -60.40
N ALA A 280 13.26 -55.53 -60.66
CA ALA A 280 13.48 -56.58 -59.67
C ALA A 280 14.28 -56.07 -58.46
N ILE A 281 15.31 -55.24 -58.70
CA ILE A 281 16.11 -54.63 -57.64
C ILE A 281 15.29 -53.61 -56.85
N LYS A 282 14.50 -52.75 -57.52
CA LYS A 282 13.62 -51.79 -56.86
C LYS A 282 12.58 -52.49 -55.98
N LYS A 283 11.90 -53.54 -56.48
CA LYS A 283 10.96 -54.36 -55.70
C LYS A 283 11.62 -55.00 -54.47
N GLN A 284 12.87 -55.43 -54.59
CA GLN A 284 13.62 -55.98 -53.45
C GLN A 284 14.00 -54.89 -52.42
N CYS A 285 14.32 -53.67 -52.86
CA CYS A 285 14.75 -52.57 -51.99
C CYS A 285 13.58 -51.84 -51.30
N TYR A 286 12.49 -51.58 -52.02
CA TYR A 286 11.32 -50.86 -51.51
C TYR A 286 10.27 -51.81 -50.88
N GLY A 287 10.33 -53.11 -51.17
CA GLY A 287 9.46 -54.11 -50.55
C GLY A 287 7.97 -53.89 -50.88
N ASP A 288 7.13 -53.95 -49.85
CA ASP A 288 5.67 -53.78 -49.97
C ASP A 288 5.24 -52.34 -50.32
N ASP A 289 6.14 -51.36 -50.15
CA ASP A 289 5.90 -49.94 -50.46
C ASP A 289 6.29 -49.58 -51.92
N TYR A 290 6.67 -50.57 -52.75
CA TYR A 290 6.96 -50.33 -54.17
C TYR A 290 5.67 -50.17 -54.98
N GLU A 291 5.40 -48.95 -55.42
CA GLU A 291 4.33 -48.66 -56.38
C GLU A 291 4.95 -48.44 -57.78
N ASP A 292 4.42 -49.09 -58.82
CA ASP A 292 4.87 -48.87 -60.20
C ASP A 292 4.19 -47.61 -60.74
N ASP A 293 4.94 -46.50 -60.76
CA ASP A 293 4.46 -45.17 -61.22
C ASP A 293 3.87 -45.17 -62.65
N HIS A 294 4.04 -46.24 -63.42
CA HIS A 294 3.36 -46.38 -64.72
C HIS A 294 1.83 -46.45 -64.63
N ASP A 295 1.26 -46.75 -63.46
CA ASP A 295 -0.20 -46.82 -63.24
C ASP A 295 -0.81 -45.50 -62.72
N MET A 296 0.00 -44.50 -62.38
CA MET A 296 -0.47 -43.24 -61.77
C MET A 296 -0.82 -42.14 -62.78
N SER A 297 -0.64 -42.40 -64.09
CA SER A 297 -1.03 -41.45 -65.14
C SER A 297 -2.53 -41.37 -65.42
N GLU A 298 -3.36 -42.21 -64.78
CA GLU A 298 -4.81 -42.26 -65.01
C GLU A 298 -5.66 -41.63 -63.88
N SER A 299 -5.03 -41.08 -62.83
CA SER A 299 -5.72 -40.52 -61.65
C SER A 299 -5.45 -39.02 -61.42
N GLN A 300 -5.50 -38.21 -62.47
CA GLN A 300 -5.66 -36.75 -62.32
C GLN A 300 -6.94 -36.29 -63.03
N TYR A 301 -8.06 -36.37 -62.29
CA TYR A 301 -9.27 -35.57 -62.48
C TYR A 301 -9.80 -35.11 -61.12
#